data_AF-A0AAE1BJJ5-F1
#
_entry.id   AF-A0AAE1BJJ5-F1
#
_cell.length_a   1.000
_cell.length_b   1.000
_cell.length_c   1.000
_cell.angle_alpha   90.00
_cell.angle_beta   90.00
_cell.angle_gamma   90.00
#
_symmetry.space_group_name_H-M   'P 1'
#
loop_
_entity.id
_entity.type
_entity.pdbx_description
1 polymer ?
#
loop_
_entity_poly.entity_id
_entity_poly.type
_entity_poly.pdbx_seq_one_letter_code
_entity_poly.pdbx_strand_id
1 'polypeptide(L)'
;MDGEEMLTLLDTQRKYFNDALDRIQRQSTESMKDADKKINEYTQSRLDESLSDLTSVVKEKNEALNEIRHLSEENKNLTQDPADWNYGAAPLPRRSRRRNNLPFSAIPEQQGEYWEQCQVQIMSVLKD
;
A
#
# COMPACT_ATOMS: atom_id res chain seq x y z
N MET A 1 -24.61 40.03 -70.90
CA MET A 1 -24.21 40.42 -69.55
C MET A 1 -23.35 41.66 -69.68
N ASP A 2 -23.93 42.79 -69.35
CA ASP A 2 -23.31 44.09 -69.26
C ASP A 2 -22.56 44.25 -67.91
N GLY A 3 -21.75 45.30 -67.80
CA GLY A 3 -20.86 45.49 -66.64
C GLY A 3 -21.58 45.59 -65.29
N GLU A 4 -22.81 46.10 -65.28
CA GLU A 4 -23.65 46.20 -64.06
C GLU A 4 -24.16 44.84 -63.59
N GLU A 5 -24.61 43.97 -64.50
CA GLU A 5 -25.00 42.59 -64.17
C GLU A 5 -23.81 41.80 -63.59
N MET A 6 -22.61 42.01 -64.10
CA MET A 6 -21.41 41.34 -63.58
C MET A 6 -21.04 41.84 -62.17
N LEU A 7 -21.14 43.15 -61.92
CA LEU A 7 -20.86 43.74 -60.59
C LEU A 7 -21.86 43.25 -59.54
N THR A 8 -23.14 43.24 -59.87
CA THR A 8 -24.19 42.75 -58.95
C THR A 8 -24.04 41.26 -58.63
N LEU A 9 -23.61 40.45 -59.60
CA LEU A 9 -23.27 39.05 -59.37
C LEU A 9 -22.05 38.89 -58.43
N LEU A 10 -21.00 39.70 -58.61
CA LEU A 10 -19.83 39.66 -57.74
C LEU A 10 -20.15 40.09 -56.31
N ASP A 11 -20.99 41.12 -56.13
CA ASP A 11 -21.40 41.57 -54.80
C ASP A 11 -22.28 40.53 -54.08
N THR A 12 -23.18 39.86 -54.80
CA THR A 12 -23.98 38.76 -54.23
C THR A 12 -23.12 37.56 -53.85
N GLN A 13 -22.14 37.19 -54.68
CA GLN A 13 -21.17 36.15 -54.33
C GLN A 13 -20.33 36.53 -53.11
N ARG A 14 -19.81 37.76 -53.05
CA ARG A 14 -19.04 38.26 -51.91
C ARG A 14 -19.85 38.18 -50.62
N LYS A 15 -21.11 38.61 -50.66
CA LYS A 15 -22.03 38.53 -49.52
C LYS A 15 -22.26 37.07 -49.08
N TYR A 16 -22.53 36.18 -50.03
CA TYR A 16 -22.73 34.76 -49.75
C TYR A 16 -21.51 34.13 -49.05
N PHE A 17 -20.29 34.40 -49.54
CA PHE A 17 -19.07 33.87 -48.93
C PHE A 17 -18.83 34.44 -47.54
N ASN A 18 -19.06 35.74 -47.33
CA ASN A 18 -18.93 36.35 -46.00
C ASN A 18 -19.94 35.74 -45.00
N ASP A 19 -21.21 35.57 -45.40
CA ASP A 19 -22.23 34.95 -44.55
C ASP A 19 -21.91 33.48 -44.24
N ALA A 20 -21.26 32.77 -45.16
CA ALA A 20 -20.81 31.40 -44.95
C ALA A 20 -19.62 31.33 -43.97
N LEU A 21 -18.64 32.23 -44.12
CA LEU A 21 -17.49 32.34 -43.21
C LEU A 21 -17.94 32.68 -41.78
N ASP A 22 -18.86 33.64 -41.63
CA ASP A 22 -19.44 34.00 -40.33
C ASP A 22 -20.12 32.81 -39.66
N ARG A 23 -20.83 31.98 -40.44
CA ARG A 23 -21.48 30.76 -39.92
C ARG A 23 -20.45 29.73 -39.47
N ILE A 24 -19.43 29.47 -40.28
CA ILE A 24 -18.34 28.53 -39.95
C ILE A 24 -17.62 28.99 -38.68
N GLN A 25 -17.33 30.29 -38.57
CA GLN A 25 -16.64 30.85 -37.42
C GLN A 25 -17.48 30.72 -36.14
N ARG A 26 -18.78 31.05 -36.20
CA ARG A 26 -19.70 30.84 -35.07
C ARG A 26 -19.75 29.37 -34.64
N GLN A 27 -19.97 28.46 -35.58
CA GLN A 27 -20.02 27.02 -35.30
C GLN A 27 -18.72 26.49 -34.68
N SER A 28 -17.57 26.96 -35.18
CA SER A 28 -16.27 26.61 -34.62
C SER A 28 -16.12 27.10 -33.19
N THR A 29 -16.47 28.36 -32.91
CA THR A 29 -16.37 28.92 -31.54
C THR A 29 -17.31 28.22 -30.56
N GLU A 30 -18.51 27.83 -30.99
CA GLU A 30 -19.48 27.16 -30.13
C GLU A 30 -19.08 25.71 -29.86
N SER A 31 -18.60 25.00 -30.89
CA SER A 31 -18.04 23.66 -30.73
C SER A 31 -16.83 23.62 -29.79
N MET A 32 -15.96 24.64 -29.85
CA MET A 32 -14.83 24.76 -28.93
C MET A 32 -15.30 24.98 -27.49
N LYS A 33 -16.26 25.88 -27.25
CA LYS A 33 -16.81 26.11 -25.91
C LYS A 33 -17.44 24.85 -25.32
N ASP A 34 -18.18 24.09 -26.13
CA ASP A 34 -18.78 22.83 -25.70
C ASP A 34 -17.72 21.77 -25.38
N ALA A 35 -16.65 21.70 -26.18
CA ALA A 35 -15.54 20.80 -25.91
C ALA A 35 -14.82 21.18 -24.61
N ASP A 36 -14.50 22.46 -24.41
CA ASP A 36 -13.85 22.95 -23.18
C ASP A 36 -14.72 22.67 -21.95
N LYS A 37 -16.03 22.89 -22.05
CA LYS A 37 -16.98 22.57 -20.98
C LYS A 37 -16.96 21.08 -20.63
N LYS A 38 -17.06 20.20 -21.64
CA LYS A 38 -17.02 18.74 -21.42
C LYS A 38 -15.70 18.27 -20.82
N ILE A 39 -14.57 18.84 -21.25
CA ILE A 39 -13.26 18.53 -20.69
C ILE A 39 -13.24 18.91 -19.21
N ASN A 40 -13.69 20.11 -18.86
CA ASN A 40 -13.70 20.58 -17.47
C ASN A 40 -14.64 19.75 -16.58
N GLU A 41 -15.83 19.41 -17.06
CA GLU A 41 -16.76 18.55 -16.32
C GLU A 41 -16.17 17.15 -16.08
N TYR A 42 -15.56 16.56 -17.10
CA TYR A 42 -14.92 15.25 -16.98
C TYR A 42 -13.72 15.28 -16.03
N THR A 43 -12.82 16.26 -16.16
CA THR A 43 -11.64 16.37 -15.29
C THR A 43 -12.02 16.61 -13.85
N GLN A 44 -13.01 17.48 -13.59
CA GLN A 44 -13.49 17.73 -12.23
C GLN A 44 -14.10 16.46 -11.63
N SER A 45 -15.00 15.79 -12.34
CA SER A 45 -15.62 14.55 -11.85
C SER A 45 -14.59 13.46 -11.56
N ARG A 46 -13.58 13.31 -12.43
CA ARG A 46 -12.49 12.33 -12.29
C ARG A 46 -11.62 12.62 -11.06
N LEU A 47 -11.33 13.90 -10.81
CA LEU A 47 -10.57 14.35 -9.65
C LEU A 47 -11.37 14.14 -8.36
N ASP A 48 -12.66 14.47 -8.36
CA ASP A 48 -13.53 14.30 -7.19
C ASP A 48 -13.68 12.81 -6.81
N GLU A 49 -13.85 11.93 -7.79
CA GLU A 49 -13.86 10.47 -7.60
C GLU A 49 -12.53 9.98 -7.00
N SER A 50 -11.40 10.39 -7.59
CA SER A 50 -10.07 10.00 -7.11
C SER A 50 -9.78 10.50 -5.70
N LEU A 51 -10.22 11.73 -5.35
CA LEU A 51 -10.08 12.29 -4.01
C LEU A 51 -10.95 11.56 -3.00
N SER A 52 -12.16 11.17 -3.38
CA SER A 52 -13.04 10.35 -2.54
C SER A 52 -12.41 9.00 -2.22
N ASP A 53 -11.89 8.30 -3.24
CA ASP A 53 -11.23 7.01 -3.07
C ASP A 53 -10.00 7.12 -2.16
N LEU A 54 -9.14 8.12 -2.41
CA LEU A 54 -7.97 8.38 -1.57
C LEU A 54 -8.36 8.67 -0.12
N THR A 55 -9.42 9.45 0.10
CA THR A 55 -9.92 9.76 1.44
C THR A 55 -10.36 8.49 2.17
N SER A 56 -11.06 7.58 1.46
CA SER A 56 -11.45 6.29 2.01
C SER A 56 -10.24 5.43 2.40
N VAL A 57 -9.24 5.34 1.52
CA VAL A 57 -8.01 4.58 1.78
C VAL A 57 -7.25 5.16 2.97
N VAL A 58 -7.10 6.49 3.05
CA VAL A 58 -6.42 7.14 4.18
C VAL A 58 -7.15 6.86 5.49
N LYS A 59 -8.49 6.87 5.49
CA LYS A 59 -9.29 6.54 6.67
C LYS A 59 -9.05 5.10 7.12
N GLU A 60 -9.15 4.13 6.21
CA GLU A 60 -8.93 2.72 6.49
C GLU A 60 -7.51 2.47 7.05
N LYS A 61 -6.49 3.09 6.45
CA LYS A 61 -5.10 2.96 6.94
C LYS A 61 -4.90 3.60 8.30
N ASN A 62 -5.55 4.72 8.59
CA ASN A 62 -5.49 5.35 9.91
C ASN A 62 -6.17 4.49 10.98
N GLU A 63 -7.30 3.85 10.67
CA GLU A 63 -7.98 2.92 11.57
C GLU A 63 -7.07 1.72 11.89
N ALA A 64 -6.48 1.10 10.87
CA ALA A 64 -5.52 0.01 11.05
C ALA A 64 -4.28 0.41 11.87
N LEU A 65 -3.76 1.62 11.66
CA LEU A 65 -2.63 2.14 12.47
C LEU A 65 -3.03 2.32 13.94
N ASN A 66 -4.25 2.78 14.22
CA ASN A 66 -4.75 2.92 15.58
C ASN A 66 -4.91 1.55 16.27
N GLU A 67 -5.40 0.54 15.57
CA GLU A 67 -5.48 -0.84 16.08
C GLU A 67 -4.10 -1.40 16.43
N ILE A 68 -3.12 -1.25 15.51
CA ILE A 68 -1.73 -1.69 15.75
C ILE A 68 -1.15 -0.98 16.98
N ARG A 69 -1.41 0.33 17.12
CA ARG A 69 -0.95 1.10 18.26
C ARG A 69 -1.56 0.57 19.57
N HIS A 70 -2.87 0.32 19.59
CA HIS A 70 -3.53 -0.27 20.76
C HIS A 70 -2.96 -1.63 21.14
N LEU A 71 -2.76 -2.53 20.16
CA LEU A 71 -2.14 -3.84 20.40
C LEU A 71 -0.68 -3.71 20.90
N SER A 72 0.06 -2.72 20.42
CA SER A 72 1.42 -2.44 20.90
C SER A 72 1.43 -1.95 22.35
N GLU A 73 0.48 -1.10 22.73
CA GLU A 73 0.31 -0.61 24.10
C GLU A 73 -0.12 -1.75 25.05
N GLU A 74 -1.06 -2.61 24.64
CA GLU A 74 -1.46 -3.80 25.40
C GLU A 74 -0.30 -4.79 25.60
N ASN A 75 0.48 -5.07 24.55
CA ASN A 75 1.66 -5.94 24.66
C ASN A 75 2.74 -5.35 25.56
N LYS A 76 2.97 -4.04 25.55
CA LYS A 76 3.90 -3.40 26.49
C LYS A 76 3.48 -3.58 27.95
N ASN A 77 2.18 -3.55 28.22
CA ASN A 77 1.63 -3.78 29.56
C ASN A 77 1.68 -5.26 29.97
N LEU A 78 1.55 -6.19 29.01
CA LEU A 78 1.73 -7.63 29.26
C LEU A 78 3.20 -8.04 29.45
N THR A 79 4.14 -7.30 28.85
CA THR A 79 5.59 -7.61 28.92
C THR A 79 6.31 -6.80 30.02
N GLN A 80 5.57 -6.21 30.95
CA GLN A 80 6.13 -5.33 31.98
C GLN A 80 6.82 -6.06 33.14
N ASP A 81 6.91 -7.39 33.10
CA ASP A 81 7.78 -8.13 34.00
C ASP A 81 9.05 -8.61 33.25
N PRO A 82 10.20 -7.94 33.39
CA PRO A 82 11.47 -8.43 32.88
C PRO A 82 11.91 -9.77 33.51
N ALA A 83 11.13 -10.31 34.48
CA ALA A 83 11.31 -11.65 35.00
C ALA A 83 10.79 -12.77 34.08
N ASP A 84 9.86 -12.50 33.15
CA ASP A 84 9.19 -13.57 32.39
C ASP A 84 9.96 -14.06 31.15
N TRP A 85 10.93 -13.27 30.67
CA TRP A 85 11.92 -13.76 29.69
C TRP A 85 12.91 -14.77 30.29
N ASN A 86 12.81 -15.03 31.61
CA ASN A 86 13.70 -15.93 32.35
C ASN A 86 13.01 -17.20 32.85
N TYR A 87 11.84 -17.57 32.32
CA TYR A 87 11.14 -18.80 32.69
C TYR A 87 11.28 -19.92 31.66
N GLY A 88 12.53 -20.24 31.33
CA GLY A 88 12.96 -21.62 30.99
C GLY A 88 13.63 -22.34 32.16
N ALA A 89 13.86 -21.66 33.30
CA ALA A 89 14.52 -22.25 34.45
C ALA A 89 13.83 -21.79 35.75
N ALA A 90 12.72 -22.46 36.10
CA ALA A 90 12.28 -22.47 37.48
C ALA A 90 13.49 -22.89 38.35
N PRO A 91 13.83 -22.16 39.43
CA PRO A 91 14.88 -22.61 40.32
C PRO A 91 14.41 -23.92 40.95
N LEU A 92 14.96 -25.03 40.48
CA LEU A 92 14.73 -26.33 41.08
C LEU A 92 14.92 -26.20 42.60
N PRO A 93 14.04 -26.80 43.42
CA PRO A 93 14.23 -26.84 44.86
C PRO A 93 15.66 -27.28 45.16
N ARG A 94 16.41 -26.47 45.90
CA ARG A 94 17.84 -26.67 46.23
C ARG A 94 18.16 -28.04 46.87
N ARG A 95 17.13 -28.84 47.21
CA ARG A 95 17.26 -30.19 47.76
C ARG A 95 17.66 -31.27 46.76
N SER A 96 17.45 -31.08 45.44
CA SER A 96 17.74 -32.15 44.47
C SER A 96 19.17 -32.12 43.90
N ARG A 97 19.95 -31.08 44.20
CA ARG A 97 21.29 -30.87 43.63
C ARG A 97 22.42 -31.74 44.23
N ARG A 98 22.09 -32.77 45.02
CA ARG A 98 23.09 -33.61 45.70
C ARG A 98 23.11 -35.09 45.31
N ARG A 99 22.29 -35.54 44.35
CA ARG A 99 22.38 -36.92 43.87
C ARG A 99 22.34 -36.96 42.34
N ASN A 100 23.54 -37.02 41.76
CA ASN A 100 23.88 -37.69 40.50
C ASN A 100 23.65 -37.01 39.14
N ASN A 101 23.43 -35.70 39.05
CA ASN A 101 23.39 -35.04 37.74
C ASN A 101 24.63 -34.15 37.56
N LEU A 102 25.57 -34.61 36.73
CA LEU A 102 26.62 -33.77 36.18
C LEU A 102 25.96 -32.60 35.41
N PRO A 103 26.47 -31.37 35.53
CA PRO A 103 25.95 -30.26 34.76
C PRO A 103 26.30 -30.47 33.28
N PHE A 104 25.29 -30.68 32.43
CA PHE A 104 25.43 -30.59 30.98
C PHE A 104 25.60 -29.10 30.61
N SER A 105 26.77 -28.56 30.86
CA SER A 105 27.14 -27.20 30.44
C SER A 105 28.40 -27.30 29.61
N ALA A 106 28.23 -27.62 28.32
CA ALA A 106 29.11 -27.36 27.18
C ALA A 106 29.00 -28.46 26.10
N ILE A 107 27.79 -28.80 25.65
CA ILE A 107 27.66 -29.47 24.35
C ILE A 107 27.37 -28.35 23.34
N PRO A 108 28.27 -28.07 22.39
CA PRO A 108 27.96 -27.14 21.31
C PRO A 108 26.79 -27.72 20.50
N GLU A 109 25.73 -26.94 20.29
CA GLU A 109 24.66 -27.32 19.36
C GLU A 109 25.23 -27.37 17.94
N GLN A 110 25.68 -28.55 17.51
CA GLN A 110 25.88 -28.81 16.09
C GLN A 110 24.51 -29.14 15.49
N GLN A 111 24.12 -28.38 14.47
CA GLN A 111 22.86 -28.59 13.77
C GLN A 111 22.82 -30.01 13.19
N GLY A 112 21.94 -30.87 13.73
CA GLY A 112 21.62 -32.17 13.15
C GLY A 112 21.87 -33.40 14.03
N GLU A 113 22.31 -33.27 15.28
CA GLU A 113 22.40 -34.44 16.18
C GLU A 113 21.08 -34.69 16.92
N TYR A 114 20.43 -35.81 16.60
CA TYR A 114 19.24 -36.29 17.32
C TYR A 114 19.67 -37.05 18.58
N TRP A 115 18.84 -37.03 19.62
CA TRP A 115 19.11 -37.56 20.98
C TRP A 115 19.70 -38.98 21.03
N GLU A 116 19.41 -39.79 20.02
CA GLU A 116 19.92 -41.15 19.83
C GLU A 116 21.44 -41.20 19.61
N GLN A 117 22.03 -40.20 18.94
CA GLN A 117 23.48 -40.13 18.71
C GLN A 117 24.24 -39.83 20.00
N CYS A 118 23.73 -38.94 20.84
CA CYS A 118 24.32 -38.67 22.17
C CYS A 118 24.28 -39.91 23.07
N GLN A 119 23.20 -40.70 23.01
CA GLN A 119 23.08 -41.93 23.80
C GLN A 119 24.09 -42.99 23.38
N VAL A 120 24.36 -43.13 22.07
CA VAL A 120 25.37 -44.06 21.55
C VAL A 120 26.78 -43.64 21.98
N GLN A 121 27.10 -42.35 21.94
CA GLN A 121 28.40 -41.81 22.34
C GLN A 121 28.68 -41.99 23.84
N ILE A 122 27.68 -41.78 24.70
CA ILE A 122 27.81 -42.02 26.14
C ILE A 122 28.02 -43.50 26.43
N MET A 123 27.29 -44.39 25.72
CA MET A 123 27.45 -45.83 25.86
C MET A 123 28.79 -46.35 25.35
N SER A 124 29.42 -45.70 24.37
CA SER A 124 30.78 -46.06 23.92
C SER A 124 31.87 -45.66 24.91
N VAL A 125 31.70 -44.53 25.62
CA VAL A 125 32.68 -44.08 26.65
C VAL A 125 32.62 -44.94 27.91
N LEU A 126 31.48 -45.57 28.20
CA LEU A 126 31.27 -46.38 29.41
C LEU A 126 31.63 -47.87 29.23
N LYS A 127 32.07 -48.29 28.03
CA LYS A 127 32.36 -49.70 27.71
C LYS A 127 33.85 -50.04 27.58
N ASP A 128 34.74 -49.12 27.90
CA ASP A 128 36.17 -49.37 28.16
C ASP A 128 36.46 -49.26 29.67
#